data_AF-A0A536GAU5-F1
#
_entry.id   AF-A0A536GAU5-F1
#
_cell.length_a   1.000
_cell.length_b   1.000
_cell.length_c   1.000
_cell.angle_alpha   90.00
_cell.angle_beta   90.00
_cell.angle_gamma   90.00
#
_symmetry.space_group_name_H-M   'P 1'
#
loop_
_entity.id
_entity.type
_entity.pdbx_description
1 polymer ?
#
loop_
_entity_poly.entity_id
_entity_poly.type
_entity_poly.pdbx_seq_one_letter_code
_entity_poly.pdbx_strand_id
1 'polypeptide(L)'
;MSQPLPDSELVVATPERVSFDYQVAGLATRGIAQILDLLILFGVLAGVYFAAIAVGASGLDAVAYLIAILGSFLVIFGYHWTCEAFWSGQTIGKKVFRLRAVGDRGEPMTFVQAGIRNIVRLVDFLPYGYGVGLVVLFINGRGKRLGDLAAGTIVVKDSDYVWLWQLPGGRPSDPPAPPASQAVYAPATPAELFLRRLDPELRRFVTSYGRRRPELPPVLRAQLASQLQASLQAAAPDVFNQYGPLAALDYLADLERTGRAQGAPDQ
;
A
#
# COMPACT_ATOMS: atom_id res chain seq x y z
N MET A 1 -23.42 19.74 2.83
CA MET A 1 -23.54 19.83 1.37
C MET A 1 -22.46 18.94 0.78
N SER A 2 -22.80 17.70 0.43
CA SER A 2 -21.92 16.76 -0.23
C SER A 2 -21.72 17.22 -1.67
N GLN A 3 -20.50 17.65 -2.02
CA GLN A 3 -20.15 17.86 -3.42
C GLN A 3 -20.28 16.53 -4.17
N PRO A 4 -20.89 16.50 -5.36
CA PRO A 4 -20.82 15.32 -6.21
C PRO A 4 -19.36 15.15 -6.64
N LEU A 5 -18.76 14.00 -6.29
CA LEU A 5 -17.42 13.64 -6.72
C LEU A 5 -17.40 13.56 -8.26
N PRO A 6 -16.36 14.10 -8.93
CA PRO A 6 -16.22 13.96 -10.38
C PRO A 6 -16.14 12.48 -10.77
N ASP A 7 -16.82 12.07 -11.86
CA ASP A 7 -17.01 10.68 -12.35
C ASP A 7 -15.71 9.86 -12.59
N SER A 8 -14.55 10.44 -12.34
CA SER A 8 -13.21 9.85 -12.52
C SER A 8 -12.60 9.23 -11.26
N GLU A 9 -13.22 9.40 -10.09
CA GLU A 9 -12.68 8.95 -8.79
C GLU A 9 -13.51 7.79 -8.23
N LEU A 10 -12.91 6.59 -8.16
CA LEU A 10 -13.56 5.39 -7.61
C LEU A 10 -13.02 5.10 -6.21
N VAL A 11 -13.87 5.31 -5.20
CA VAL A 11 -13.59 4.96 -3.81
C VAL A 11 -13.82 3.47 -3.58
N VAL A 12 -12.74 2.69 -3.43
CA VAL A 12 -12.83 1.26 -3.08
C VAL A 12 -12.64 1.11 -1.57
N ALA A 13 -13.68 0.61 -0.88
CA ALA A 13 -13.61 0.32 0.55
C ALA A 13 -12.91 -1.03 0.77
N THR A 14 -11.68 -0.99 1.28
CA THR A 14 -10.97 -2.20 1.69
C THR A 14 -11.47 -2.70 3.05
N PRO A 15 -11.31 -4.00 3.38
CA PRO A 15 -11.72 -4.58 4.67
C PRO A 15 -11.12 -3.87 5.90
N GLU A 16 -10.03 -3.14 5.69
CA GLU A 16 -9.25 -2.44 6.71
C GLU A 16 -9.78 -1.01 6.98
N ARG A 17 -10.95 -0.66 6.43
CA ARG A 17 -11.59 0.68 6.54
C ARG A 17 -10.75 1.83 5.98
N VAL A 18 -9.78 1.53 5.11
CA VAL A 18 -9.03 2.52 4.35
C VAL A 18 -9.64 2.64 2.95
N SER A 19 -10.11 3.83 2.60
CA SER A 19 -10.61 4.19 1.27
C SER A 19 -9.43 4.61 0.40
N PHE A 20 -9.22 3.91 -0.71
CA PHE A 20 -8.28 4.34 -1.74
C PHE A 20 -9.05 5.01 -2.89
N ASP A 21 -8.65 6.25 -3.22
CA ASP A 21 -9.11 6.94 -4.41
C ASP A 21 -8.33 6.44 -5.62
N TYR A 22 -9.02 5.68 -6.47
CA TYR A 22 -8.45 5.25 -7.74
C TYR A 22 -8.90 6.22 -8.84
N GLN A 23 -7.93 6.84 -9.53
CA GLN A 23 -8.20 7.50 -10.80
C GLN A 23 -8.59 6.44 -11.83
N VAL A 24 -9.88 6.36 -12.12
CA VAL A 24 -10.41 5.49 -13.17
C VAL A 24 -9.82 5.98 -14.49
N ALA A 25 -9.12 5.09 -15.19
CA ALA A 25 -8.52 5.44 -16.47
C ALA A 25 -9.60 5.92 -17.44
N GLY A 26 -9.47 7.16 -17.93
CA GLY A 26 -10.43 7.77 -18.84
C GLY A 26 -10.71 6.88 -20.07
N LEU A 27 -11.96 6.90 -20.54
CA LEU A 27 -12.44 6.14 -21.70
C LEU A 27 -11.51 6.28 -22.91
N ALA A 28 -10.98 7.47 -23.15
CA ALA A 28 -10.04 7.76 -24.25
C ALA A 28 -8.73 6.98 -24.13
N THR A 29 -8.08 6.95 -22.96
CA THR A 29 -6.82 6.21 -22.75
C THR A 29 -7.02 4.70 -22.92
N ARG A 30 -8.18 4.19 -22.47
CA ARG A 30 -8.57 2.78 -22.67
C ARG A 30 -8.83 2.47 -24.15
N GLY A 31 -9.42 3.40 -24.89
CA GLY A 31 -9.62 3.31 -26.33
C GLY A 31 -8.29 3.24 -27.09
N ILE A 32 -7.35 4.13 -26.77
CA ILE A 32 -6.02 4.16 -27.42
C ILE A 32 -5.21 2.90 -27.10
N ALA A 33 -5.23 2.43 -25.84
CA ALA A 33 -4.59 1.16 -25.47
C ALA A 33 -5.17 -0.03 -26.26
N GLN A 34 -6.49 -0.04 -26.47
CA GLN A 34 -7.16 -1.07 -27.26
C GLN A 34 -6.77 -0.99 -28.74
N ILE A 35 -6.69 0.22 -29.32
CA ILE A 35 -6.25 0.43 -30.71
C ILE A 35 -4.82 -0.09 -30.89
N LEU A 36 -3.94 0.15 -29.92
CA LEU A 36 -2.57 -0.35 -29.97
C LEU A 36 -2.51 -1.89 -29.91
N ASP A 37 -3.29 -2.52 -29.03
CA ASP A 37 -3.42 -3.98 -28.98
C ASP A 37 -4.00 -4.55 -30.30
N LEU A 38 -4.97 -3.86 -30.91
CA LEU A 38 -5.54 -4.21 -32.22
C LEU A 38 -4.49 -4.11 -33.33
N LEU A 39 -3.64 -3.07 -33.32
CA LEU A 39 -2.57 -2.90 -34.30
C LEU A 39 -1.54 -4.01 -34.20
N ILE A 40 -1.13 -4.37 -32.98
CA ILE A 40 -0.20 -5.50 -32.74
C ILE A 40 -0.83 -6.80 -33.23
N LEU A 41 -2.10 -7.05 -32.88
CA LEU A 41 -2.82 -8.24 -33.29
C LEU A 41 -2.93 -8.33 -34.82
N PHE A 42 -3.26 -7.20 -35.47
CA PHE A 42 -3.34 -7.11 -36.93
C PHE A 42 -1.98 -7.39 -37.59
N GLY A 43 -0.89 -6.85 -37.07
CA GLY A 43 0.46 -7.11 -37.59
C GLY A 43 0.86 -8.58 -37.48
N VAL A 44 0.59 -9.21 -36.33
CA VAL A 44 0.87 -10.64 -36.14
C VAL A 44 0.01 -11.50 -37.06
N LEU A 45 -1.29 -11.17 -37.18
CA LEU A 45 -2.22 -11.88 -38.06
C LEU A 45 -1.81 -11.74 -39.53
N ALA A 46 -1.42 -10.55 -39.97
CA ALA A 46 -0.89 -10.32 -41.32
C ALA A 46 0.35 -11.17 -41.59
N GLY A 47 1.25 -11.32 -40.62
CA GLY A 47 2.40 -12.23 -40.71
C GLY A 47 1.99 -13.70 -40.88
N VAL A 48 0.99 -14.16 -40.12
CA VAL A 48 0.44 -15.53 -40.25
C VAL A 48 -0.18 -15.75 -41.62
N TYR A 49 -0.98 -14.81 -42.13
CA TYR A 49 -1.57 -14.91 -43.47
C TYR A 49 -0.51 -14.84 -44.56
N PHE A 50 0.53 -14.00 -44.41
CA PHE A 50 1.64 -13.96 -45.35
C PHE A 50 2.37 -15.31 -45.41
N ALA A 51 2.63 -15.92 -44.25
CA ALA A 51 3.22 -17.27 -44.17
C ALA A 51 2.30 -18.32 -44.80
N ALA A 52 0.99 -18.26 -44.54
CA ALA A 52 0.01 -19.15 -45.15
C ALA A 52 -0.01 -19.02 -46.67
N ILE A 53 -0.02 -17.80 -47.22
CA ILE A 53 0.02 -17.54 -48.66
C ILE A 53 1.31 -18.07 -49.27
N ALA A 54 2.46 -17.87 -48.63
CA ALA A 54 3.75 -18.37 -49.11
C ALA A 54 3.78 -19.91 -49.18
N VAL A 55 3.17 -20.59 -48.20
CA VAL A 55 3.03 -22.05 -48.19
C VAL A 55 2.00 -22.54 -49.22
N GLY A 56 0.93 -21.78 -49.44
CA GLY A 56 -0.03 -22.08 -50.52
C GLY A 56 0.61 -21.96 -51.90
N ALA A 57 1.43 -20.93 -52.10
CA ALA A 57 2.16 -20.71 -53.34
C ALA A 57 3.18 -21.82 -53.68
N SER A 58 3.60 -22.63 -52.70
CA SER A 58 4.45 -23.82 -52.93
C SER A 58 3.65 -25.10 -53.20
N GLY A 59 2.32 -25.01 -53.35
CA GLY A 59 1.43 -26.13 -53.69
C GLY A 59 0.91 -26.91 -52.48
N LEU A 60 1.12 -26.41 -51.26
CA LEU A 60 0.71 -27.05 -50.00
C LEU A 60 -0.57 -26.40 -49.44
N ASP A 61 -1.64 -26.35 -50.23
CA ASP A 61 -2.87 -25.62 -49.90
C ASP A 61 -3.50 -26.07 -48.57
N ALA A 62 -3.54 -27.37 -48.29
CA ALA A 62 -4.09 -27.89 -47.03
C ALA A 62 -3.29 -27.38 -45.80
N VAL A 63 -1.97 -27.26 -45.93
CA VAL A 63 -1.11 -26.74 -44.86
C VAL A 63 -1.30 -25.24 -44.72
N ALA A 64 -1.44 -24.50 -45.83
CA ALA A 64 -1.74 -23.07 -45.82
C ALA A 64 -3.07 -22.77 -45.10
N TYR A 65 -4.13 -23.52 -45.40
CA TYR A 65 -5.41 -23.38 -44.71
C TYR A 65 -5.31 -23.70 -43.22
N LEU A 66 -4.56 -24.74 -42.85
CA LEU A 66 -4.35 -25.09 -41.45
C LEU A 66 -3.60 -23.97 -40.71
N ILE A 67 -2.54 -23.42 -41.32
CA ILE A 67 -1.78 -22.28 -40.76
C ILE A 67 -2.70 -21.06 -40.60
N ALA A 68 -3.52 -20.74 -41.61
CA ALA A 68 -4.44 -19.61 -41.55
C ALA A 68 -5.49 -19.80 -40.44
N ILE A 69 -6.17 -20.94 -40.38
CA ILE A 69 -7.26 -21.18 -39.41
C ILE A 69 -6.71 -21.32 -37.99
N LEU A 70 -5.77 -22.26 -37.78
CA LEU A 70 -5.24 -22.55 -36.45
C LEU A 70 -4.38 -21.39 -35.95
N GLY A 71 -3.58 -20.78 -36.83
CA GLY A 71 -2.77 -19.61 -36.49
C GLY A 71 -3.62 -18.41 -36.11
N SER A 72 -4.70 -18.12 -36.85
CA SER A 72 -5.64 -17.04 -36.48
C SER A 72 -6.28 -17.28 -35.12
N PHE A 73 -6.71 -18.51 -34.85
CA PHE A 73 -7.28 -18.88 -33.55
C PHE A 73 -6.26 -18.69 -32.41
N LEU A 74 -5.03 -19.20 -32.59
CA LEU A 74 -3.97 -19.09 -31.58
C LEU A 74 -3.56 -17.64 -31.33
N VAL A 75 -3.50 -16.81 -32.37
CA VAL A 75 -3.15 -15.39 -32.24
C VAL A 75 -4.26 -14.63 -31.52
N ILE A 76 -5.51 -14.77 -31.96
CA ILE A 76 -6.63 -14.03 -31.36
C ILE A 76 -6.87 -14.46 -29.92
N PHE A 77 -6.89 -15.77 -29.65
CA PHE A 77 -7.20 -16.31 -28.33
C PHE A 77 -5.97 -16.30 -27.41
N GLY A 78 -4.84 -16.77 -27.92
CA GLY A 78 -3.61 -16.94 -27.15
C GLY A 78 -2.96 -15.62 -26.79
N TYR A 79 -3.00 -14.60 -27.63
CA TYR A 79 -2.37 -13.30 -27.33
C TYR A 79 -2.96 -12.68 -26.06
N HIS A 80 -4.28 -12.53 -26.00
CA HIS A 80 -4.94 -11.88 -24.87
C HIS A 80 -4.95 -12.74 -23.61
N TRP A 81 -5.20 -14.04 -23.74
CA TRP A 81 -5.19 -14.93 -22.58
C TRP A 81 -3.79 -15.02 -21.97
N THR A 82 -2.76 -15.23 -22.78
CA THR A 82 -1.37 -15.34 -22.29
C THR A 82 -0.89 -14.02 -21.72
N CYS A 83 -1.13 -12.89 -22.38
CA CYS A 83 -0.70 -11.60 -21.84
C CYS A 83 -1.40 -11.27 -20.51
N GLU A 84 -2.73 -11.43 -20.44
CA GLU A 84 -3.46 -11.12 -19.20
C GLU A 84 -3.18 -12.13 -18.08
N ALA A 85 -2.88 -13.39 -18.39
CA ALA A 85 -2.52 -14.42 -17.40
C ALA A 85 -1.09 -14.24 -16.86
N PHE A 86 -0.11 -13.96 -17.73
CA PHE A 86 1.29 -13.82 -17.33
C PHE A 86 1.64 -12.44 -16.74
N TRP A 87 0.87 -11.39 -17.07
CA TRP A 87 1.10 -10.03 -16.54
C TRP A 87 -0.06 -9.51 -15.69
N SER A 88 -0.71 -10.40 -14.94
CA SER A 88 -1.70 -10.02 -13.91
C SER A 88 -2.76 -9.03 -14.42
N GLY A 89 -3.30 -9.28 -15.62
CA GLY A 89 -4.34 -8.46 -16.26
C GLY A 89 -3.86 -7.39 -17.24
N GLN A 90 -2.57 -7.35 -17.59
CA GLN A 90 -2.00 -6.38 -18.53
C GLN A 90 -1.71 -6.97 -19.92
N THR A 91 -2.22 -6.32 -20.97
CA THR A 91 -1.79 -6.54 -22.36
C THR A 91 -0.66 -5.56 -22.72
N ILE A 92 0.03 -5.77 -23.85
CA ILE A 92 1.15 -4.89 -24.25
C ILE A 92 0.66 -3.44 -24.42
N GLY A 93 -0.48 -3.22 -25.05
CA GLY A 93 -1.08 -1.89 -25.20
C GLY A 93 -1.44 -1.28 -23.86
N LYS A 94 -2.02 -2.05 -22.94
CA LYS A 94 -2.26 -1.60 -21.56
C LYS A 94 -0.97 -1.24 -20.84
N LYS A 95 0.13 -1.97 -21.02
CA LYS A 95 1.43 -1.64 -20.42
C LYS A 95 1.99 -0.33 -20.90
N VAL A 96 1.90 -0.05 -22.21
CA VAL A 96 2.38 1.22 -22.78
C VAL A 96 1.67 2.42 -22.14
N PHE A 97 0.37 2.27 -21.86
CA PHE A 97 -0.43 3.31 -21.20
C PHE A 97 -0.52 3.15 -19.68
N ARG A 98 0.29 2.27 -19.07
CA ARG A 98 0.31 1.98 -17.63
C ARG A 98 -1.09 1.72 -17.07
N LEU A 99 -1.83 0.83 -17.73
CA LEU A 99 -3.16 0.39 -17.31
C LEU A 99 -3.07 -1.01 -16.72
N ARG A 100 -3.75 -1.25 -15.61
CA ARG A 100 -3.85 -2.57 -14.98
C ARG A 100 -5.30 -2.93 -14.71
N ALA A 101 -5.70 -4.16 -15.05
CA ALA A 101 -6.97 -4.70 -14.62
C ALA A 101 -6.83 -5.31 -13.22
N VAL A 102 -7.67 -4.88 -12.30
CA VAL A 102 -7.68 -5.27 -10.88
C VAL A 102 -9.10 -5.72 -10.54
N GLY A 103 -9.27 -6.62 -9.57
CA GLY A 103 -10.61 -6.99 -9.09
C GLY A 103 -11.34 -5.80 -8.47
N ASP A 104 -12.67 -5.86 -8.38
CA ASP A 104 -13.52 -4.80 -7.81
C ASP A 104 -13.16 -4.43 -6.35
N ARG A 105 -12.43 -5.30 -5.65
CA ARG A 105 -11.93 -5.09 -4.28
C ARG A 105 -10.46 -4.64 -4.19
N GLY A 106 -9.81 -4.35 -5.32
CA GLY A 106 -8.39 -3.99 -5.37
C GLY A 106 -7.43 -5.18 -5.38
N GLU A 107 -7.95 -6.42 -5.47
CA GLU A 107 -7.15 -7.64 -5.48
C GLU A 107 -6.50 -7.93 -6.85
N PRO A 108 -5.28 -8.52 -6.89
CA PRO A 108 -4.64 -8.90 -8.14
C PRO A 108 -5.51 -9.89 -8.91
N MET A 109 -5.60 -9.69 -10.22
CA MET A 109 -6.50 -10.46 -11.09
C MET A 109 -6.12 -11.95 -11.10
N THR A 110 -7.10 -12.82 -10.90
CA THR A 110 -6.89 -14.27 -10.90
C THR A 110 -6.93 -14.85 -12.31
N PHE A 111 -6.30 -16.03 -12.51
CA PHE A 111 -6.33 -16.75 -13.79
C PHE A 111 -7.76 -17.04 -14.29
N VAL A 112 -8.68 -17.32 -13.37
CA VAL A 112 -10.10 -17.59 -13.70
C VAL A 112 -10.78 -16.31 -14.19
N GLN A 113 -10.56 -15.17 -13.53
CA GLN A 113 -11.06 -13.88 -14.00
C GLN A 113 -10.51 -13.50 -15.38
N ALA A 114 -9.22 -13.79 -15.65
CA ALA A 114 -8.64 -13.60 -16.98
C ALA A 114 -9.33 -14.46 -18.04
N GLY A 115 -9.61 -15.73 -17.71
CA GLY A 115 -10.33 -16.66 -18.58
C GLY A 115 -11.75 -16.21 -18.89
N ILE A 116 -12.52 -15.79 -17.88
CA ILE A 116 -13.89 -15.29 -18.04
C ILE A 116 -13.91 -14.07 -18.96
N ARG A 117 -12.98 -13.12 -18.77
CA ARG A 117 -12.85 -11.94 -19.65
C ARG A 117 -12.54 -12.31 -21.09
N ASN A 118 -11.72 -13.34 -21.31
CA ASN A 118 -11.37 -13.80 -22.65
C ASN A 118 -12.53 -14.54 -23.34
N ILE A 119 -13.30 -15.34 -22.60
CA ILE A 119 -14.50 -16.03 -23.11
C ILE A 119 -15.59 -15.02 -23.45
N VAL A 120 -15.87 -14.05 -22.57
CA VAL A 120 -16.83 -12.99 -22.86
C VAL A 120 -16.35 -12.13 -24.04
N ARG A 121 -15.04 -11.94 -24.19
CA ARG A 121 -14.48 -11.27 -25.37
C ARG A 121 -14.76 -12.05 -26.67
N LEU A 122 -14.76 -13.39 -26.65
CA LEU A 122 -15.15 -14.20 -27.80
C LEU A 122 -16.64 -13.98 -28.16
N VAL A 123 -17.51 -13.90 -27.16
CA VAL A 123 -18.94 -13.60 -27.34
C VAL A 123 -19.15 -12.18 -27.85
N ASP A 124 -18.39 -11.20 -27.35
CA ASP A 124 -18.38 -9.81 -27.83
C ASP A 124 -17.79 -9.68 -29.26
N PHE A 125 -16.98 -10.64 -29.70
CA PHE A 125 -16.37 -10.68 -31.03
C PHE A 125 -17.33 -11.24 -32.09
N LEU A 126 -18.26 -12.11 -31.71
CA LEU A 126 -19.15 -12.83 -32.62
C LEU A 126 -20.20 -11.97 -33.36
N PRO A 127 -20.71 -10.84 -32.83
CA PRO A 127 -21.54 -9.95 -33.62
C PRO A 127 -20.69 -8.80 -34.19
N TYR A 128 -20.31 -8.91 -35.47
CA TYR A 128 -19.82 -7.79 -36.29
C TYR A 128 -18.70 -6.92 -35.67
N GLY A 129 -17.62 -7.54 -35.18
CA GLY A 129 -16.35 -6.85 -34.96
C GLY A 129 -16.37 -5.72 -33.91
N TYR A 130 -16.53 -6.10 -32.64
CA TYR A 130 -16.48 -5.20 -31.47
C TYR A 130 -17.66 -4.24 -31.27
N GLY A 131 -18.69 -4.26 -32.12
CA GLY A 131 -19.83 -3.32 -32.03
C GLY A 131 -20.57 -3.37 -30.69
N VAL A 132 -20.88 -4.56 -30.16
CA VAL A 132 -21.63 -4.70 -28.91
C VAL A 132 -20.82 -4.26 -27.69
N GLY A 133 -19.53 -4.60 -27.63
CA GLY A 133 -18.64 -4.17 -26.55
C GLY A 133 -18.43 -2.66 -26.52
N LEU A 134 -18.42 -2.00 -27.68
CA LEU A 134 -18.34 -0.55 -27.81
C LEU A 134 -19.67 0.12 -27.43
N VAL A 135 -20.81 -0.42 -27.89
CA VAL A 135 -22.15 0.06 -27.53
C VAL A 135 -22.40 -0.04 -26.03
N VAL A 136 -22.01 -1.15 -25.37
CA VAL A 136 -22.17 -1.29 -23.91
C VAL A 136 -21.22 -0.38 -23.14
N LEU A 137 -20.02 -0.12 -23.66
CA LEU A 137 -19.10 0.87 -23.06
C LEU A 137 -19.70 2.29 -23.10
N PHE A 138 -20.39 2.65 -24.19
CA PHE A 138 -21.09 3.93 -24.32
C PHE A 138 -22.35 4.03 -23.46
N ILE A 139 -23.09 2.94 -23.28
CA ILE A 139 -24.34 2.94 -22.51
C ILE A 139 -24.11 2.98 -21.00
N ASN A 140 -23.04 2.36 -20.49
CA ASN A 140 -22.95 2.10 -19.04
C ASN A 140 -22.31 3.23 -18.20
N GLY A 141 -21.81 4.33 -18.77
CA GLY A 141 -21.34 5.55 -18.04
C GLY A 141 -20.18 5.39 -17.04
N ARG A 142 -19.92 4.19 -16.52
CA ARG A 142 -18.95 3.80 -15.49
C ARG A 142 -17.67 3.21 -16.11
N GLY A 143 -17.54 3.25 -17.43
CA GLY A 143 -16.38 2.78 -18.17
C GLY A 143 -16.09 1.27 -18.11
N LYS A 144 -16.94 0.41 -17.52
CA LYS A 144 -16.70 -1.05 -17.49
C LYS A 144 -17.21 -1.72 -18.79
N ARG A 145 -16.40 -2.58 -19.42
CA ARG A 145 -16.86 -3.43 -20.55
C ARG A 145 -17.71 -4.59 -20.04
N LEU A 146 -18.49 -5.23 -20.92
CA LEU A 146 -19.24 -6.47 -20.63
C LEU A 146 -18.37 -7.55 -19.98
N GLY A 147 -17.17 -7.78 -20.51
CA GLY A 147 -16.20 -8.69 -19.91
C GLY A 147 -15.68 -8.23 -18.54
N ASP A 148 -15.55 -6.92 -18.30
CA ASP A 148 -15.13 -6.39 -16.99
C ASP A 148 -16.23 -6.54 -15.94
N LEU A 149 -17.49 -6.34 -16.35
CA LEU A 149 -18.69 -6.56 -15.53
C LEU A 149 -18.87 -8.04 -15.19
N ALA A 150 -18.71 -8.93 -16.16
CA ALA A 150 -18.85 -10.37 -15.97
C ALA A 150 -17.76 -10.95 -15.05
N ALA A 151 -16.56 -10.37 -15.08
CA ALA A 151 -15.44 -10.83 -14.26
C ALA A 151 -15.28 -10.08 -12.92
N GLY A 152 -16.11 -9.06 -12.65
CA GLY A 152 -15.99 -8.22 -11.46
C GLY A 152 -14.64 -7.51 -11.38
N THR A 153 -14.19 -6.92 -12.50
CA THR A 153 -12.89 -6.25 -12.60
C THR A 153 -13.03 -4.80 -13.01
N ILE A 154 -12.04 -3.99 -12.63
CA ILE A 154 -11.88 -2.59 -13.03
C ILE A 154 -10.51 -2.39 -13.67
N VAL A 155 -10.44 -1.50 -14.66
CA VAL A 155 -9.16 -1.06 -15.22
C VAL A 155 -8.79 0.25 -14.58
N VAL A 156 -7.70 0.22 -13.84
CA VAL A 156 -7.17 1.36 -13.10
C VAL A 156 -5.90 1.83 -13.81
N LYS A 157 -5.65 3.13 -13.81
CA LYS A 157 -4.34 3.66 -14.20
C LYS A 157 -3.36 3.26 -13.10
N ASP A 158 -2.33 2.53 -13.46
CA ASP A 158 -1.20 2.22 -12.58
C ASP A 158 -0.55 3.57 -12.28
N SER A 159 -0.99 4.21 -11.19
CA SER A 159 -0.36 5.40 -10.65
C SER A 159 1.09 5.02 -10.39
N ASP A 160 2.02 5.89 -10.80
CA ASP A 160 3.45 5.70 -10.59
C ASP A 160 3.69 5.08 -9.22
N TYR A 161 4.55 4.06 -9.14
CA TYR A 161 5.02 3.52 -7.87
C TYR A 161 5.35 4.71 -6.96
N VAL A 162 4.45 5.03 -6.03
CA VAL A 162 4.69 6.07 -5.04
C VAL A 162 5.59 5.37 -4.05
N TRP A 163 6.88 5.43 -4.34
CA TRP A 163 7.87 4.96 -3.43
C TRP A 163 7.70 5.73 -2.12
N LEU A 164 7.90 5.08 -0.97
CA LEU A 164 7.70 5.74 0.34
C LEU A 164 8.39 7.11 0.38
N TRP A 165 9.59 7.24 -0.20
CA TRP A 165 10.34 8.50 -0.24
C TRP A 165 9.71 9.64 -1.05
N GLN A 166 8.68 9.36 -1.86
CA GLN A 166 7.93 10.35 -2.65
C GLN A 166 6.68 10.88 -1.93
N LEU A 167 6.25 10.24 -0.83
CA LEU A 167 5.19 10.77 0.01
C LEU A 167 5.72 11.98 0.81
N PRO A 168 4.92 13.04 1.00
CA PRO A 168 5.23 14.09 1.97
C PRO A 168 5.41 13.43 3.35
N GLY A 169 6.65 13.41 3.86
CA GLY A 169 7.00 12.74 5.13
C GLY A 169 7.45 11.28 5.04
N GLY A 170 7.60 10.72 3.84
CA GLY A 170 8.00 9.32 3.65
C GLY A 170 9.50 9.08 3.38
N ARG A 171 10.30 10.15 3.33
CA ARG A 171 11.66 10.03 3.86
C ARG A 171 11.50 9.84 5.37
N PRO A 172 11.98 8.75 5.97
CA PRO A 172 12.36 8.83 7.38
C PRO A 172 13.24 10.07 7.44
N SER A 173 12.82 11.12 8.15
CA SER A 173 13.77 12.15 8.55
C SER A 173 14.92 11.37 9.13
N ASP A 174 16.13 11.50 8.55
CA ASP A 174 17.31 10.89 9.16
C ASP A 174 17.19 11.21 10.64
N PRO A 175 17.16 10.18 11.52
CA PRO A 175 17.06 10.45 12.95
C PRO A 175 18.12 11.50 13.21
N PRO A 176 17.75 12.66 13.80
CA PRO A 176 18.64 13.81 13.88
C PRO A 176 19.98 13.26 14.33
N ALA A 177 21.02 13.50 13.50
CA ALA A 177 22.33 12.88 13.70
C ALA A 177 22.61 12.97 15.20
N PRO A 178 22.84 11.82 15.90
CA PRO A 178 22.99 11.85 17.34
C PRO A 178 23.98 12.97 17.63
N PRO A 179 23.59 13.96 18.46
CA PRO A 179 24.38 15.17 18.64
C PRO A 179 25.80 14.70 18.89
N ALA A 180 26.75 15.15 18.05
CA ALA A 180 28.08 14.55 17.92
C ALA A 180 28.59 14.26 19.33
N SER A 181 28.41 13.01 19.75
CA SER A 181 28.57 12.68 21.14
C SER A 181 30.06 12.57 21.28
N GLN A 182 30.68 13.68 21.65
CA GLN A 182 31.82 13.64 22.54
C GLN A 182 31.30 12.97 23.80
N ALA A 183 31.14 11.64 23.75
CA ALA A 183 30.99 10.79 24.89
C ALA A 183 32.35 10.83 25.60
N VAL A 184 32.65 11.98 26.17
CA VAL A 184 33.44 12.05 27.38
C VAL A 184 32.70 11.10 28.31
N TYR A 185 33.35 10.02 28.71
CA TYR A 185 32.84 9.14 29.75
C TYR A 185 32.74 9.96 31.04
N ALA A 186 31.67 10.75 31.15
CA ALA A 186 31.38 11.52 32.35
C ALA A 186 31.02 10.49 33.42
N PRO A 187 31.71 10.49 34.57
CA PRO A 187 31.36 9.59 35.66
C PRO A 187 29.90 9.82 36.04
N ALA A 188 29.17 8.72 36.27
CA ALA A 188 27.76 8.79 36.63
C ALA A 188 27.57 9.71 37.84
N THR A 189 26.59 10.61 37.75
CA THR A 189 26.32 11.55 38.84
C THR A 189 25.86 10.79 40.10
N PRO A 190 26.02 11.36 41.31
CA PRO A 190 25.52 10.73 42.52
C PRO A 190 24.03 10.37 42.45
N ALA A 191 23.23 11.19 41.77
CA ALA A 191 21.82 10.94 41.49
C ALA A 191 21.61 9.69 40.61
N GLU A 192 22.38 9.55 39.54
CA GLU A 192 22.32 8.36 38.67
C GLU A 192 22.77 7.10 39.40
N LEU A 193 23.83 7.18 40.22
CA LEU A 193 24.29 6.06 41.03
C LEU A 193 23.25 5.63 42.06
N PHE A 194 22.54 6.58 42.67
CA PHE A 194 21.43 6.30 43.59
C PHE A 194 20.26 5.63 42.85
N LEU A 195 19.84 6.18 41.71
CA LEU A 195 18.76 5.62 40.91
C LEU A 195 19.08 4.20 40.43
N ARG A 196 20.35 3.89 40.08
CA ARG A 196 20.81 2.53 39.71
C ARG A 196 20.70 1.49 40.82
N ARG A 197 20.61 1.90 42.09
CA ARG A 197 20.42 0.99 43.23
C ARG A 197 18.95 0.69 43.53
N LEU A 198 18.01 1.47 43.00
CA LEU A 198 16.58 1.19 43.13
C LEU A 198 16.20 -0.15 42.48
N ASP A 199 15.11 -0.73 42.97
CA ASP A 199 14.45 -1.87 42.31
C ASP A 199 14.13 -1.50 40.84
N PRO A 200 14.47 -2.35 39.85
CA PRO A 200 14.11 -2.15 38.44
C PRO A 200 12.64 -1.78 38.20
N GLU A 201 11.70 -2.36 38.95
CA GLU A 201 10.27 -2.06 38.79
C GLU A 201 9.93 -0.66 39.28
N LEU A 202 10.41 -0.30 40.48
CA LEU A 202 10.22 1.04 41.04
C LEU A 202 10.85 2.11 40.15
N ARG A 203 12.05 1.85 39.59
CA ARG A 203 12.71 2.79 38.66
C ARG A 203 11.87 3.04 37.42
N ARG A 204 11.35 2.00 36.78
CA ARG A 204 10.47 2.13 35.60
C ARG A 204 9.22 2.94 35.93
N PHE A 205 8.63 2.66 37.09
CA PHE A 205 7.47 3.41 37.57
C PHE A 205 7.81 4.90 37.76
N VAL A 206 8.85 5.23 38.52
CA VAL A 206 9.30 6.61 38.78
C VAL A 206 9.56 7.36 37.47
N THR A 207 10.21 6.73 36.49
CA THR A 207 10.43 7.31 35.15
C THR A 207 9.13 7.60 34.42
N SER A 208 8.18 6.65 34.42
CA SER A 208 6.87 6.82 33.76
C SER A 208 6.02 7.88 34.45
N TYR A 209 6.06 7.92 35.79
CA TYR A 209 5.39 8.90 36.62
C TYR A 209 5.98 10.30 36.41
N GLY A 210 7.31 10.47 36.44
CA GLY A 210 7.98 11.75 36.28
C GLY A 210 7.63 12.43 34.95
N ARG A 211 7.50 11.65 33.86
CA ARG A 211 7.05 12.16 32.55
C ARG A 211 5.60 12.64 32.54
N ARG A 212 4.70 11.97 33.27
CA ARG A 212 3.26 12.28 33.28
C ARG A 212 2.82 13.13 34.47
N ARG A 213 3.70 13.38 35.44
CA ARG A 213 3.47 14.19 36.65
C ARG A 213 2.69 15.50 36.39
N PRO A 214 3.02 16.34 35.38
CA PRO A 214 2.30 17.59 35.14
C PRO A 214 0.86 17.39 34.64
N GLU A 215 0.53 16.23 34.08
CA GLU A 215 -0.81 15.90 33.56
C GLU A 215 -1.69 15.18 34.59
N LEU A 216 -1.11 14.71 35.70
CA LEU A 216 -1.82 13.90 36.70
C LEU A 216 -2.46 14.79 37.79
N PRO A 217 -3.77 14.63 38.08
CA PRO A 217 -4.43 15.30 39.20
C PRO A 217 -3.73 14.96 40.55
N PRO A 218 -3.68 15.91 41.50
CA PRO A 218 -2.95 15.72 42.76
C PRO A 218 -3.46 14.53 43.59
N VAL A 219 -4.77 14.26 43.54
CA VAL A 219 -5.40 13.12 44.22
C VAL A 219 -4.88 11.79 43.67
N LEU A 220 -4.75 11.68 42.35
CA LEU A 220 -4.26 10.47 41.69
C LEU A 220 -2.78 10.23 41.99
N ARG A 221 -1.98 11.30 42.08
CA ARG A 221 -0.56 11.22 42.46
C ARG A 221 -0.40 10.68 43.89
N ALA A 222 -1.24 11.14 44.82
CA ALA A 222 -1.26 10.64 46.20
C ALA A 222 -1.67 9.14 46.26
N GLN A 223 -2.67 8.74 45.47
CA GLN A 223 -3.08 7.33 45.38
C GLN A 223 -1.96 6.43 44.85
N LEU A 224 -1.29 6.84 43.77
CA LEU A 224 -0.13 6.10 43.23
C LEU A 224 1.00 5.97 44.24
N ALA A 225 1.29 7.05 44.98
CA ALA A 225 2.29 7.03 46.04
C ALA A 225 1.89 6.08 47.19
N SER A 226 0.60 6.01 47.54
CA SER A 226 0.10 5.10 48.58
C SER A 226 0.20 3.63 48.17
N GLN A 227 0.04 3.31 46.87
CA GLN A 227 0.18 1.94 46.37
C GLN A 227 1.62 1.43 46.44
N LEU A 228 2.60 2.32 46.36
CA LEU A 228 4.04 1.99 46.35
C LEU A 228 4.72 2.25 47.69
N GLN A 229 3.96 2.32 48.78
CA GLN A 229 4.45 2.77 50.09
C GLN A 229 5.69 1.98 50.57
N ALA A 230 5.66 0.65 50.48
CA ALA A 230 6.78 -0.19 50.90
C ALA A 230 8.04 0.04 50.05
N SER A 231 7.88 0.12 48.73
CA SER A 231 9.00 0.35 47.80
C SER A 231 9.59 1.76 47.97
N LEU A 232 8.76 2.77 48.23
CA LEU A 232 9.19 4.15 48.47
C LEU A 232 9.90 4.30 49.83
N GLN A 233 9.42 3.62 50.86
CA GLN A 233 10.05 3.61 52.18
C GLN A 233 11.43 2.94 52.15
N ALA A 234 11.57 1.84 51.40
CA ALA A 234 12.86 1.19 51.20
C ALA A 234 13.83 2.04 50.36
N ALA A 235 13.31 2.78 49.38
CA ALA A 235 14.11 3.58 48.47
C ALA A 235 14.61 4.91 49.07
N ALA A 236 13.76 5.63 49.80
CA ALA A 236 14.06 6.95 50.35
C ALA A 236 13.47 7.11 51.76
N PRO A 237 14.00 6.38 52.76
CA PRO A 237 13.42 6.31 54.10
C PRO A 237 13.32 7.67 54.79
N ASP A 238 14.33 8.53 54.64
CA ASP A 238 14.37 9.84 55.31
C ASP A 238 13.25 10.76 54.81
N VAL A 239 13.12 10.87 53.48
CA VAL A 239 12.08 11.71 52.84
C VAL A 239 10.70 11.14 53.10
N PHE A 240 10.57 9.82 53.04
CA PHE A 240 9.31 9.12 53.30
C PHE A 240 8.82 9.36 54.74
N ASN A 241 9.69 9.24 55.73
CA ASN A 241 9.34 9.40 57.14
C ASN A 241 9.05 10.86 57.51
N GLN A 242 9.74 11.82 56.88
CA GLN A 242 9.59 13.24 57.20
C GLN A 242 8.44 13.92 56.45
N TYR A 243 8.19 13.56 55.19
CA TYR A 243 7.26 14.27 54.31
C TYR A 243 6.19 13.37 53.68
N GLY A 244 6.23 12.06 53.94
CA GLY A 244 5.24 11.10 53.47
C GLY A 244 5.51 10.51 52.08
N PRO A 245 4.63 9.60 51.63
CA PRO A 245 4.83 8.79 50.42
C PRO A 245 4.85 9.62 49.13
N LEU A 246 3.99 10.63 49.02
CA LEU A 246 3.92 11.48 47.82
C LEU A 246 5.21 12.30 47.65
N ALA A 247 5.75 12.84 48.74
CA ALA A 247 7.00 13.59 48.72
C ALA A 247 8.18 12.70 48.35
N ALA A 248 8.22 11.45 48.83
CA ALA A 248 9.23 10.48 48.43
C ALA A 248 9.16 10.15 46.93
N LEU A 249 7.96 9.94 46.39
CA LEU A 249 7.76 9.67 44.96
C LEU A 249 8.18 10.87 44.09
N ASP A 250 7.82 12.08 44.49
CA ASP A 250 8.20 13.32 43.81
C ASP A 250 9.71 13.56 43.87
N TYR A 251 10.34 13.33 45.02
CA TYR A 251 11.79 13.42 45.20
C TYR A 251 12.54 12.49 44.24
N LEU A 252 12.10 11.23 44.11
CA LEU A 252 12.70 10.27 43.17
C LEU A 252 12.52 10.70 41.71
N ALA A 253 11.37 11.28 41.37
CA ALA A 253 11.11 11.80 40.02
C ALA A 253 11.97 13.03 39.69
N ASP A 254 12.17 13.92 40.66
CA ASP A 254 13.01 15.12 40.50
C ASP A 254 14.51 14.75 40.45
N LEU A 255 14.94 13.73 41.20
CA LEU A 255 16.27 13.11 41.07
C LEU A 255 16.52 12.57 39.66
N GLU A 256 15.53 11.91 39.05
CA GLU A 256 15.62 11.37 37.68
C GLU A 256 15.77 12.48 36.63
N ARG A 257 15.02 13.57 36.81
CA ARG A 257 15.13 14.75 35.95
C ARG A 257 16.50 15.41 36.07
N THR A 258 17.03 15.52 37.28
CA THR A 258 18.32 16.15 37.56
C THR A 258 19.48 15.30 37.04
N GLY A 259 19.42 13.97 37.21
CA GLY A 259 20.42 13.05 36.65
C GLY A 259 20.50 13.14 35.13
N ARG A 260 19.35 13.26 34.44
CA ARG A 260 19.33 13.48 32.98
C ARG A 260 19.88 14.85 32.56
N ALA A 261 19.60 15.90 33.33
CA ALA A 261 20.06 17.25 33.00
C ALA A 261 21.58 17.39 33.17
N GLN A 262 22.17 16.74 34.17
CA GLN A 262 23.62 16.77 34.44
C GLN A 262 24.41 15.78 33.56
N GLY A 263 23.77 14.71 33.07
CA GLY A 263 24.35 13.78 32.09
C GLY A 263 24.26 14.27 30.65
N ALA A 264 23.57 15.40 30.40
CA ALA A 264 23.59 16.07 29.11
C ALA A 264 24.80 17.01 29.07
N PRO A 265 25.73 16.88 28.11
CA PRO A 265 26.79 17.87 27.95
C PRO A 265 26.15 19.24 27.66
N ASP A 266 26.60 20.28 28.38
CA ASP A 266 26.27 21.67 28.06
C ASP A 266 26.55 21.90 26.56
N GLN A 267 25.52 22.37 25.85
CA GLN A 267 25.56 22.65 24.41
C GLN A 267 26.58 23.72 24.05
#